data_AF-C0PRE6-F1
#
_entry.id   AF-C0PRE6-F1
#
_cell.length_a   1.000
_cell.length_b   1.000
_cell.length_c   1.000
_cell.angle_alpha   90.00
_cell.angle_beta   90.00
_cell.angle_gamma   90.00
#
_symmetry.space_group_name_H-M   'P 1'
#
loop_
_entity.id
_entity.type
_entity.pdbx_description
1 polymer ?
#
loop_
_entity_poly.entity_id
_entity_poly.type
_entity_poly.pdbx_seq_one_letter_code
_entity_poly.pdbx_strand_id
1 'polypeptide(L)'
;MNLARFCWHAGPVSEQVMLLENIGTSVHVTENQLSDLHQLMVEAANILCIEVPDLYVRQNPVPNAYTLAIGGRKPFVVVHTSIVELLTRRELQAVLAHELGHLKCDHGIWLTFANILTLGAYTIPGLGSFIAQTFEEQLFRWVRAAELTCDRAALLVVQDPKVVISVLMKLAGGCPSLAGQLNVDAFLEQARSYDAASSNPLGWYLR
;
A
#
# COMPACT_ATOMS: atom_id res chain seq x y z
N MET A 1 3.41 -0.27 -10.26
CA MET A 1 3.51 0.97 -9.47
C MET A 1 3.58 0.54 -8.03
N ASN A 2 4.80 0.34 -7.52
CA ASN A 2 5.01 -0.37 -6.25
C ASN A 2 5.02 0.65 -5.12
N LEU A 3 3.85 0.98 -4.59
CA LEU A 3 3.68 1.73 -3.35
C LEU A 3 3.85 0.90 -2.10
N ALA A 4 4.23 -0.36 -2.26
CA ALA A 4 4.40 -1.21 -1.12
C ALA A 4 5.70 -2.00 -1.28
N ARG A 5 6.77 -1.43 -0.75
CA ARG A 5 7.82 -2.28 -0.16
C ARG A 5 7.23 -2.87 1.11
N PHE A 6 6.46 -3.94 0.94
CA PHE A 6 5.91 -4.73 2.02
C PHE A 6 7.05 -5.39 2.81
N CYS A 7 7.10 -5.14 4.12
CA CYS A 7 8.03 -5.81 5.02
C CYS A 7 7.23 -6.37 6.20
N TRP A 8 6.54 -7.49 5.98
CA TRP A 8 5.74 -8.13 7.03
C TRP A 8 6.36 -9.48 7.45
N HIS A 9 6.75 -9.52 8.73
CA HIS A 9 7.34 -10.64 9.46
C HIS A 9 8.74 -11.07 9.00
N ALA A 10 9.72 -10.22 9.27
CA ALA A 10 10.97 -10.75 9.78
C ALA A 10 10.65 -11.14 11.23
N GLY A 11 10.91 -12.37 11.70
CA GLY A 11 10.41 -12.94 12.97
C GLY A 11 10.45 -12.05 14.24
N PRO A 12 9.91 -12.49 15.39
CA PRO A 12 9.51 -11.63 16.52
C PRO A 12 10.55 -10.60 16.99
N VAL A 13 11.86 -10.86 16.83
CA VAL A 13 12.95 -9.91 17.09
C VAL A 13 12.99 -8.76 16.08
N SER A 14 12.89 -9.05 14.79
CA SER A 14 12.95 -8.03 13.73
C SER A 14 11.66 -7.23 13.60
N GLU A 15 10.49 -7.80 13.91
CA GLU A 15 9.26 -7.03 14.14
C GLU A 15 9.44 -6.02 15.28
N GLN A 16 10.06 -6.44 16.40
CA GLN A 16 10.38 -5.54 17.50
C GLN A 16 11.39 -4.47 17.11
N VAL A 17 12.44 -4.80 16.35
CA VAL A 17 13.42 -3.82 15.85
C VAL A 17 12.75 -2.80 14.93
N MET A 18 11.90 -3.25 14.00
CA MET A 18 11.20 -2.37 13.07
C MET A 18 10.19 -1.45 13.79
N LEU A 19 9.51 -1.97 14.81
CA LEU A 19 8.70 -1.16 15.72
C LEU A 19 9.55 -0.12 16.45
N LEU A 20 10.64 -0.53 17.08
CA LEU A 20 11.50 0.37 17.86
C LEU A 20 12.15 1.45 16.98
N GLU A 21 12.58 1.10 15.77
CA GLU A 21 13.10 2.04 14.79
C GLU A 21 12.03 3.06 14.40
N ASN A 22 10.82 2.60 14.06
CA ASN A 22 9.75 3.50 13.66
C ASN A 22 9.28 4.39 14.81
N ILE A 23 9.14 3.87 16.03
CA ILE A 23 8.83 4.68 17.23
C ILE A 23 9.96 5.69 17.49
N GLY A 24 11.22 5.30 17.35
CA GLY A 24 12.37 6.15 17.67
C GLY A 24 12.70 7.22 16.61
N THR A 25 12.21 7.06 15.38
CA THR A 25 12.57 7.92 14.23
C THR A 25 11.38 8.60 13.55
N SER A 26 10.18 8.47 14.10
CA SER A 26 8.95 9.03 13.53
C SER A 26 8.17 9.89 14.54
N VAL A 27 7.34 10.77 14.01
CA VAL A 27 6.44 11.63 14.81
C VAL A 27 5.11 10.91 14.98
N HIS A 28 4.69 10.65 16.22
CA HIS A 28 3.40 10.03 16.52
C HIS A 28 2.25 11.00 16.27
N VAL A 29 1.24 10.58 15.51
CA VAL A 29 0.04 11.37 15.19
C VAL A 29 -1.00 11.14 16.26
N THR A 30 -1.49 12.22 16.88
CA THR A 30 -2.49 12.20 17.94
C THR A 30 -3.46 13.36 17.78
N GLU A 31 -4.52 13.40 18.58
CA GLU A 31 -5.43 14.56 18.62
C GLU A 31 -4.71 15.88 18.95
N ASN A 32 -3.63 15.83 19.72
CA ASN A 32 -2.84 17.01 20.13
C ASN A 32 -1.63 17.27 19.22
N GLN A 33 -1.35 16.42 18.25
CA GLN A 33 -0.21 16.53 17.35
C GLN A 33 -0.58 15.99 15.97
N LEU A 34 -0.62 16.88 14.97
CA LEU A 34 -1.11 16.56 13.61
C LEU A 34 -2.59 16.13 13.62
N SER A 35 -3.42 16.93 14.30
CA SER A 35 -4.84 16.65 14.55
C SER A 35 -5.67 16.40 13.29
N ASP A 36 -5.42 17.15 12.22
CA ASP A 36 -6.09 16.93 10.92
C ASP A 36 -5.81 15.53 10.37
N LEU A 37 -4.56 15.08 10.44
CA LEU A 37 -4.16 13.76 9.97
C LEU A 37 -4.74 12.65 10.86
N HIS A 38 -4.77 12.88 12.17
CA HIS A 38 -5.43 12.00 13.12
C HIS A 38 -6.93 11.83 12.80
N GLN A 39 -7.63 12.93 12.51
CA GLN A 39 -9.05 12.88 12.14
C GLN A 39 -9.31 12.06 10.88
N LEU A 40 -8.49 12.23 9.82
CA LEU A 40 -8.62 11.43 8.61
C LEU A 40 -8.51 9.93 8.89
N MET A 41 -7.57 9.56 9.76
CA MET A 41 -7.31 8.19 10.15
C MET A 41 -8.49 7.59 10.94
N VAL A 42 -8.97 8.32 11.94
CA VAL A 42 -10.12 7.91 12.76
C VAL A 42 -11.37 7.76 11.90
N GLU A 43 -11.65 8.71 11.01
CA GLU A 43 -12.79 8.64 10.10
C GLU A 43 -12.72 7.42 9.18
N ALA A 44 -11.56 7.17 8.56
CA ALA A 44 -11.36 6.01 7.68
C ALA A 44 -11.53 4.69 8.45
N ALA A 45 -10.94 4.56 9.63
CA ALA A 45 -11.05 3.37 10.47
C ALA A 45 -12.50 3.10 10.93
N ASN A 46 -13.24 4.17 11.28
CA ASN A 46 -14.65 4.07 11.65
C ASN A 46 -15.51 3.60 10.46
N ILE A 47 -15.30 4.15 9.26
CA ILE A 47 -16.03 3.73 8.05
C ILE A 47 -15.74 2.26 7.70
N LEU A 48 -14.49 1.82 7.87
CA LEU A 48 -14.08 0.43 7.61
C LEU A 48 -14.41 -0.53 8.78
N CYS A 49 -14.99 -0.02 9.86
CA CYS A 49 -15.34 -0.76 11.07
C CYS A 49 -14.15 -1.56 11.63
N ILE A 50 -13.04 -0.88 11.90
CA ILE A 50 -11.85 -1.44 12.56
C ILE A 50 -11.41 -0.56 13.73
N GLU A 51 -10.66 -1.14 14.66
CA GLU A 51 -9.98 -0.35 15.69
C GLU A 51 -8.97 0.59 15.05
N VAL A 52 -8.91 1.85 15.51
CA VAL A 52 -7.98 2.85 14.99
C VAL A 52 -6.55 2.45 15.35
N PRO A 53 -5.70 2.08 14.37
CA PRO A 53 -4.30 1.77 14.63
C PRO A 53 -3.51 3.05 14.96
N ASP A 54 -2.31 2.92 15.50
CA ASP A 54 -1.45 4.09 15.69
C ASP A 54 -0.97 4.62 14.33
N LEU A 55 -0.70 5.91 14.24
CA LEU A 55 -0.24 6.55 13.01
C LEU A 55 1.03 7.35 13.26
N TYR A 56 2.02 7.19 12.39
CA TYR A 56 3.30 7.87 12.49
C TYR A 56 3.66 8.58 11.18
N VAL A 57 4.31 9.73 11.28
CA VAL A 57 4.93 10.43 10.15
C VAL A 57 6.44 10.25 10.21
N ARG A 58 7.02 9.66 9.16
CA ARG A 58 8.46 9.45 9.02
C ARG A 58 9.03 10.40 7.97
N GLN A 59 10.14 11.07 8.29
CA GLN A 59 10.85 11.90 7.32
C GLN A 59 11.46 11.00 6.25
N ASN A 60 10.99 11.15 5.01
CA ASN A 60 11.53 10.41 3.87
C ASN A 60 11.10 11.10 2.55
N PRO A 61 12.05 11.38 1.63
CA PRO A 61 11.74 12.01 0.34
C PRO A 61 11.04 11.08 -0.65
N VAL A 62 11.05 9.76 -0.43
CA VAL A 62 10.41 8.78 -1.32
C VAL A 62 8.95 8.61 -0.91
N PRO A 63 7.96 8.89 -1.78
CA PRO A 63 6.54 8.72 -1.47
C PRO A 63 6.23 7.28 -1.07
N ASN A 64 5.78 7.08 0.17
CA ASN A 64 5.36 5.77 0.66
C ASN A 64 4.44 5.88 1.87
N ALA A 65 3.58 4.88 2.04
CA ALA A 65 2.87 4.57 3.28
C ALA A 65 2.90 3.04 3.47
N TYR A 66 2.82 2.57 4.70
CA TYR A 66 2.77 1.13 4.98
C TYR A 66 2.19 0.82 6.35
N THR A 67 1.72 -0.42 6.50
CA THR A 67 1.00 -0.86 7.70
C THR A 67 1.60 -2.06 8.42
N LEU A 68 2.17 -1.83 9.60
CA LEU A 68 2.74 -2.86 10.46
C LEU A 68 1.70 -3.51 11.37
N ALA A 69 1.46 -4.81 11.16
CA ALA A 69 0.75 -5.67 12.12
C ALA A 69 1.75 -6.61 12.81
N ILE A 70 1.82 -6.53 14.14
CA ILE A 70 2.71 -7.34 14.99
C ILE A 70 1.83 -8.18 15.91
N GLY A 71 2.11 -9.49 15.99
CA GLY A 71 1.35 -10.41 16.82
C GLY A 71 1.26 -9.95 18.28
N GLY A 72 0.03 -9.77 18.78
CA GLY A 72 -0.23 -9.38 20.18
C GLY A 72 0.04 -7.91 20.51
N ARG A 73 0.24 -7.04 19.51
CA ARG A 73 0.39 -5.58 19.69
C ARG A 73 -0.60 -4.83 18.82
N LYS A 74 -0.85 -3.58 19.19
CA LYS A 74 -1.65 -2.66 18.38
C LYS A 74 -0.97 -2.46 17.02
N PRO A 75 -1.67 -2.63 15.89
CA PRO A 75 -1.11 -2.33 14.58
C PRO A 75 -0.86 -0.82 14.44
N PHE A 76 0.03 -0.46 13.52
CA PHE A 76 0.31 0.94 13.23
C PHE A 76 0.63 1.19 11.76
N VAL A 77 0.30 2.39 11.30
CA VAL A 77 0.55 2.88 9.95
C VAL A 77 1.67 3.92 10.00
N VAL A 78 2.56 3.88 9.01
CA VAL A 78 3.59 4.90 8.83
C VAL A 78 3.36 5.58 7.49
N VAL A 79 3.32 6.91 7.49
CA VAL A 79 3.26 7.72 6.27
C VAL A 79 4.55 8.53 6.13
N HIS A 80 5.09 8.61 4.92
CA HIS A 80 6.25 9.43 4.65
C HIS A 80 5.87 10.90 4.46
N THR A 81 6.74 11.82 4.89
CA THR A 81 6.55 13.28 4.70
C THR A 81 6.31 13.67 3.24
N SER A 82 6.93 12.95 2.29
CA SER A 82 6.75 13.17 0.85
C SER A 82 5.32 12.94 0.35
N ILE A 83 4.58 11.97 0.91
CA ILE A 83 3.15 11.78 0.58
C ILE A 83 2.31 12.90 1.21
N VAL A 84 2.61 13.30 2.45
CA VAL A 84 1.91 14.39 3.14
C VAL A 84 2.05 15.72 2.38
N GLU A 85 3.21 15.97 1.78
CA GLU A 85 3.47 17.15 0.95
C GLU A 85 2.83 17.07 -0.44
N LEU A 86 2.79 15.87 -1.04
CA LEU A 86 2.32 15.67 -2.41
C LEU A 86 0.78 15.61 -2.54
N LEU A 87 0.10 15.04 -1.54
CA LEU A 87 -1.32 14.72 -1.61
C LEU A 87 -2.19 15.75 -0.89
N THR A 88 -3.36 16.00 -1.45
CA THR A 88 -4.42 16.76 -0.78
C THR A 88 -5.00 15.96 0.39
N ARG A 89 -5.73 16.63 1.28
CA ARG A 89 -6.41 16.01 2.44
C ARG A 89 -7.22 14.76 2.06
N ARG A 90 -8.01 14.82 0.97
CA ARG A 90 -8.85 13.70 0.51
C ARG A 90 -8.03 12.55 -0.09
N GLU A 91 -6.98 12.88 -0.84
CA GLU A 91 -6.06 11.89 -1.42
C GLU A 91 -5.25 11.19 -0.34
N LEU A 92 -4.83 11.92 0.70
CA LEU A 92 -4.15 11.34 1.86
C LEU A 92 -5.08 10.39 2.62
N GLN A 93 -6.36 10.74 2.78
CA GLN A 93 -7.36 9.85 3.37
C GLN A 93 -7.57 8.57 2.53
N ALA A 94 -7.53 8.66 1.20
CA ALA A 94 -7.58 7.48 0.33
C ALA A 94 -6.37 6.56 0.57
N VAL A 95 -5.15 7.10 0.71
CA VAL A 95 -3.96 6.30 1.03
C VAL A 95 -4.08 5.64 2.39
N LEU A 96 -4.52 6.37 3.43
CA LEU A 96 -4.75 5.79 4.75
C LEU A 96 -5.81 4.68 4.69
N ALA A 97 -6.90 4.88 3.96
CA ALA A 97 -7.95 3.89 3.79
C ALA A 97 -7.50 2.64 3.01
N HIS A 98 -6.61 2.80 2.02
CA HIS A 98 -5.95 1.69 1.33
C HIS A 98 -5.11 0.85 2.32
N GLU A 99 -4.27 1.51 3.11
CA GLU A 99 -3.46 0.89 4.17
C GLU A 99 -4.32 0.15 5.21
N LEU A 100 -5.42 0.77 5.64
CA LEU A 100 -6.39 0.14 6.53
C LEU A 100 -7.11 -1.05 5.89
N GLY A 101 -7.25 -1.07 4.56
CA GLY A 101 -7.74 -2.23 3.81
C GLY A 101 -6.84 -3.45 3.98
N HIS A 102 -5.51 -3.26 4.02
CA HIS A 102 -4.59 -4.35 4.31
C HIS A 102 -4.78 -4.91 5.73
N LEU A 103 -5.04 -4.06 6.72
CA LEU A 103 -5.37 -4.51 8.07
C LEU A 103 -6.70 -5.24 8.12
N LYS A 104 -7.74 -4.69 7.50
CA LYS A 104 -9.09 -5.27 7.53
C LYS A 104 -9.13 -6.70 6.99
N CYS A 105 -8.34 -6.96 5.95
CA CYS A 105 -8.33 -8.23 5.23
C CYS A 105 -7.13 -9.13 5.60
N ASP A 106 -6.37 -8.79 6.65
CA ASP A 106 -5.20 -9.54 7.12
C ASP A 106 -4.20 -9.88 6.00
N HIS A 107 -4.00 -8.96 5.06
CA HIS A 107 -3.16 -9.18 3.88
C HIS A 107 -1.67 -9.39 4.24
N GLY A 108 -1.23 -8.97 5.44
CA GLY A 108 0.16 -9.12 5.87
C GLY A 108 0.64 -10.57 6.02
N ILE A 109 -0.26 -11.51 6.37
CA ILE A 109 0.11 -12.88 6.77
C ILE A 109 0.57 -13.73 5.56
N TRP A 110 -0.06 -13.55 4.40
CA TRP A 110 0.14 -14.42 3.24
C TRP A 110 1.50 -14.23 2.56
N LEU A 111 2.07 -13.03 2.61
CA LEU A 111 3.37 -12.73 2.02
C LEU A 111 4.53 -13.42 2.77
N THR A 112 4.39 -13.67 4.07
CA THR A 112 5.40 -14.35 4.87
C THR A 112 5.47 -15.83 4.51
N PHE A 113 4.32 -16.49 4.41
CA PHE A 113 4.23 -17.89 3.96
C PHE A 113 4.75 -18.05 2.54
N ALA A 114 4.45 -17.08 1.67
CA ALA A 114 4.96 -17.01 0.31
C ALA A 114 6.50 -17.05 0.25
N ASN A 115 7.14 -16.13 0.97
CA ASN A 115 8.60 -16.00 0.97
C ASN A 115 9.30 -17.26 1.52
N ILE A 116 8.79 -17.84 2.61
CA ILE A 116 9.35 -19.05 3.23
C ILE A 116 9.26 -20.24 2.26
N LEU A 117 8.11 -20.40 1.59
CA LEU A 117 7.86 -21.51 0.69
C LEU A 117 8.73 -21.41 -0.58
N THR A 118 8.88 -20.20 -1.12
CA THR A 118 9.76 -19.92 -2.27
C THR A 118 11.24 -20.17 -1.94
N LEU A 119 11.73 -19.68 -0.79
CA LEU A 119 13.11 -19.92 -0.33
C LEU A 119 13.44 -21.42 -0.22
N GLY A 120 12.51 -22.23 0.30
CA GLY A 120 12.69 -23.67 0.41
C GLY A 120 12.65 -24.38 -0.95
N ALA A 121 11.75 -23.96 -1.86
CA ALA A 121 11.57 -24.60 -3.16
C ALA A 121 12.80 -24.46 -4.08
N TYR A 122 13.53 -23.35 -4.01
CA TYR A 122 14.77 -23.15 -4.78
C TYR A 122 15.94 -24.05 -4.36
N THR A 123 15.86 -24.71 -3.20
CA THR A 123 16.92 -25.62 -2.73
C THR A 123 16.89 -26.99 -3.43
N ILE A 124 15.80 -27.33 -4.14
CA ILE A 124 15.64 -28.62 -4.84
C ILE A 124 15.85 -28.42 -6.36
N PRO A 125 16.93 -28.96 -6.96
CA PRO A 125 17.22 -28.78 -8.39
C PRO A 125 16.13 -29.34 -9.30
N GLY A 126 15.80 -28.60 -10.38
CA GLY A 126 14.81 -29.00 -11.37
C GLY A 126 13.38 -28.81 -10.88
N LEU A 127 12.80 -29.85 -10.26
CA LEU A 127 11.39 -29.87 -9.87
C LEU A 127 11.04 -28.75 -8.86
N GLY A 128 11.94 -28.44 -7.94
CA GLY A 128 11.75 -27.37 -6.96
C GLY A 128 11.66 -25.98 -7.60
N SER A 129 12.47 -25.71 -8.62
CA SER A 129 12.45 -24.42 -9.35
C SER A 129 11.14 -24.22 -10.12
N PHE A 130 10.63 -25.27 -10.79
CA PHE A 130 9.34 -25.20 -11.49
C PHE A 130 8.17 -24.96 -10.54
N ILE A 131 8.20 -25.64 -9.39
CA ILE A 131 7.21 -25.44 -8.32
C ILE A 131 7.32 -24.00 -7.77
N ALA A 132 8.53 -23.53 -7.46
CA ALA A 132 8.77 -22.17 -6.97
C ALA A 132 8.19 -21.12 -7.92
N GLN A 133 8.48 -21.23 -9.23
CA GLN A 133 7.99 -20.30 -10.24
C GLN A 133 6.46 -20.27 -10.31
N THR A 134 5.81 -21.45 -10.30
CA THR A 134 4.34 -21.54 -10.31
C THR A 134 3.73 -20.90 -9.06
N PHE A 135 4.33 -21.15 -7.89
CA PHE A 135 3.88 -20.53 -6.64
C PHE A 135 4.07 -19.02 -6.67
N GLU A 136 5.23 -18.52 -7.13
CA GLU A 136 5.49 -17.08 -7.28
C GLU A 136 4.43 -16.40 -8.15
N GLU A 137 4.08 -16.98 -9.31
CA GLU A 137 3.03 -16.42 -10.18
C GLU A 137 1.67 -16.31 -9.46
N GLN A 138 1.30 -17.35 -8.71
CA GLN A 138 0.05 -17.37 -7.95
C GLN A 138 0.07 -16.37 -6.79
N LEU A 139 1.23 -16.18 -6.15
CA LEU A 139 1.45 -15.18 -5.12
C LEU A 139 1.34 -13.77 -5.69
N PHE A 140 1.96 -13.48 -6.85
CA PHE A 140 1.81 -12.18 -7.51
C PHE A 140 0.36 -11.89 -7.90
N ARG A 141 -0.40 -12.91 -8.33
CA ARG A 141 -1.85 -12.78 -8.58
C ARG A 141 -2.63 -12.48 -7.31
N TRP A 142 -2.30 -13.16 -6.21
CA TRP A 142 -2.91 -12.91 -4.91
C TRP A 142 -2.62 -11.49 -4.43
N VAL A 143 -1.36 -11.03 -4.51
CA VAL A 143 -0.97 -9.65 -4.16
C VAL A 143 -1.76 -8.65 -4.98
N ARG A 144 -1.86 -8.84 -6.30
CA ARG A 144 -2.66 -7.96 -7.16
C ARG A 144 -4.13 -7.90 -6.73
N ALA A 145 -4.72 -9.02 -6.33
CA ALA A 145 -6.09 -9.06 -5.82
C ALA A 145 -6.22 -8.36 -4.44
N ALA A 146 -5.19 -8.45 -3.59
CA ALA A 146 -5.12 -7.75 -2.32
C ALA A 146 -5.08 -6.22 -2.53
N GLU A 147 -4.23 -5.72 -3.43
CA GLU A 147 -4.19 -4.30 -3.82
C GLU A 147 -5.55 -3.79 -4.30
N LEU A 148 -6.22 -4.55 -5.18
CA LEU A 148 -7.56 -4.20 -5.67
C LEU A 148 -8.61 -4.17 -4.56
N THR A 149 -8.45 -5.00 -3.53
CA THR A 149 -9.32 -4.99 -2.34
C THR A 149 -9.06 -3.74 -1.49
N CYS A 150 -7.79 -3.34 -1.34
CA CYS A 150 -7.40 -2.12 -0.64
C CYS A 150 -7.87 -0.85 -1.39
N ASP A 151 -7.81 -0.84 -2.73
CA ASP A 151 -8.36 0.25 -3.53
C ASP A 151 -9.89 0.39 -3.38
N ARG A 152 -10.60 -0.73 -3.17
CA ARG A 152 -12.03 -0.70 -2.84
C ARG A 152 -12.28 -0.14 -1.44
N ALA A 153 -11.41 -0.44 -0.47
CA ALA A 153 -11.47 0.18 0.85
C ALA A 153 -11.25 1.69 0.77
N ALA A 154 -10.26 2.14 -0.01
CA ALA A 154 -10.04 3.54 -0.30
C ALA A 154 -11.28 4.20 -0.91
N LEU A 155 -11.84 3.61 -1.97
CA LEU A 155 -13.05 4.11 -2.62
C LEU A 155 -14.26 4.15 -1.69
N LEU A 156 -14.41 3.15 -0.81
CA LEU A 156 -15.48 3.11 0.19
C LEU A 156 -15.36 4.27 1.20
N VAL A 157 -14.14 4.66 1.58
CA VAL A 157 -13.93 5.79 2.50
C VAL A 157 -14.13 7.13 1.78
N VAL A 158 -13.51 7.33 0.62
CA VAL A 158 -13.55 8.66 -0.04
C VAL A 158 -14.78 8.92 -0.89
N GLN A 159 -15.52 7.88 -1.29
CA GLN A 159 -16.75 7.94 -2.10
C GLN A 159 -16.61 8.67 -3.45
N ASP A 160 -15.38 8.86 -3.94
CA ASP A 160 -15.10 9.51 -5.22
C ASP A 160 -13.94 8.78 -5.93
N PRO A 161 -14.21 8.11 -7.08
CA PRO A 161 -13.17 7.41 -7.82
C PRO A 161 -12.10 8.34 -8.39
N LYS A 162 -12.42 9.61 -8.71
CA LYS A 162 -11.43 10.56 -9.21
C LYS A 162 -10.34 10.85 -8.19
N VAL A 163 -10.68 10.83 -6.89
CA VAL A 163 -9.68 10.97 -5.81
C VAL A 163 -8.70 9.81 -5.82
N VAL A 164 -9.20 8.57 -5.88
CA VAL A 164 -8.34 7.37 -5.91
C VAL A 164 -7.47 7.35 -7.17
N ILE A 165 -8.03 7.69 -8.33
CA ILE A 165 -7.27 7.78 -9.58
C ILE A 165 -6.22 8.89 -9.50
N SER A 166 -6.55 10.03 -8.88
CA SER A 166 -5.59 11.13 -8.67
C SER A 166 -4.41 10.72 -7.79
N VAL A 167 -4.65 9.93 -6.73
CA VAL A 167 -3.60 9.32 -5.90
C VAL A 167 -2.67 8.46 -6.78
N LEU A 168 -3.23 7.52 -7.54
CA LEU A 168 -2.46 6.64 -8.42
C LEU A 168 -1.63 7.44 -9.44
N MET A 169 -2.23 8.44 -10.08
CA MET A 169 -1.55 9.34 -11.02
C MET A 169 -0.39 10.09 -10.37
N LYS A 170 -0.59 10.67 -9.18
CA LYS A 170 0.46 11.41 -8.45
C LYS A 170 1.57 10.50 -7.98
N LEU A 171 1.29 9.24 -7.67
CA LEU A 171 2.32 8.28 -7.28
C LEU A 171 3.04 7.67 -8.48
N ALA A 172 2.44 7.73 -9.68
CA ALA A 172 3.09 7.34 -10.93
C ALA A 172 4.20 8.31 -11.36
N GLY A 173 3.99 9.62 -11.15
CA GLY A 173 4.92 10.64 -11.66
C GLY A 173 4.68 12.05 -11.15
N GLY A 174 3.90 12.22 -10.09
CA GLY A 174 3.67 13.50 -9.45
C GLY A 174 4.81 13.92 -8.53
N CYS A 175 5.01 15.23 -8.43
CA CYS A 175 5.80 15.87 -7.39
C CYS A 175 5.09 17.16 -6.96
N PRO A 176 5.41 17.75 -5.79
CA PRO A 176 4.69 18.92 -5.28
C PRO A 176 4.58 20.08 -6.28
N SER A 177 5.62 20.32 -7.09
CA SER A 177 5.63 21.40 -8.09
C SER A 177 4.79 21.12 -9.34
N LEU A 178 4.52 19.85 -9.67
CA LEU A 178 3.73 19.44 -10.83
C LEU A 178 2.32 19.00 -10.48
N ALA A 179 2.04 18.68 -9.22
CA ALA A 179 0.79 18.08 -8.77
C ALA A 179 -0.46 18.88 -9.17
N GLY A 180 -0.38 20.22 -9.21
CA GLY A 180 -1.48 21.09 -9.63
C GLY A 180 -1.72 21.16 -11.14
N GLN A 181 -0.78 20.66 -11.96
CA GLN A 181 -0.88 20.63 -13.43
C GLN A 181 -1.37 19.28 -13.95
N LEU A 182 -1.43 18.26 -13.09
CA LEU A 182 -1.87 16.92 -13.48
C LEU A 182 -3.38 16.88 -13.71
N ASN A 183 -3.80 16.15 -14.74
CA ASN A 183 -5.20 16.04 -15.13
C ASN A 183 -5.64 14.56 -15.12
N VAL A 184 -6.59 14.25 -14.25
CA VAL A 184 -7.14 12.90 -14.08
C VAL A 184 -7.79 12.35 -15.35
N ASP A 185 -8.51 13.19 -16.10
CA ASP A 185 -9.21 12.76 -17.32
C ASP A 185 -8.22 12.42 -18.44
N ALA A 186 -7.11 13.18 -18.56
CA ALA A 186 -6.01 12.88 -19.47
C ALA A 186 -5.27 11.59 -19.07
N PHE A 187 -5.05 11.36 -17.77
CA PHE A 187 -4.47 10.11 -17.27
C PHE A 187 -5.36 8.89 -17.55
N LEU A 188 -6.69 9.05 -17.45
CA LEU A 188 -7.64 8.01 -17.85
C LEU A 188 -7.64 7.75 -19.36
N GLU A 189 -7.44 8.78 -20.19
CA GLU A 189 -7.26 8.60 -21.62
C GLU A 189 -5.99 7.81 -21.95
N GLN A 190 -4.89 8.10 -21.24
CA GLN A 190 -3.68 7.29 -21.31
C GLN A 190 -3.96 5.83 -20.95
N ALA A 191 -4.70 5.55 -19.87
CA ALA A 191 -5.08 4.18 -19.50
C ALA A 191 -5.89 3.47 -20.60
N ARG A 192 -6.87 4.16 -21.22
CA ARG A 192 -7.64 3.62 -22.35
C ARG A 192 -6.77 3.33 -23.57
N SER A 193 -5.76 4.17 -23.83
CA SER A 193 -4.81 3.96 -24.93
C SER A 193 -3.95 2.71 -24.71
N TYR A 194 -3.57 2.43 -23.46
CA TYR A 194 -2.87 1.19 -23.10
C TYR A 194 -3.74 -0.04 -23.33
N ASP A 195 -5.03 0.01 -22.94
CA ASP A 195 -5.96 -1.09 -23.19
C ASP A 195 -6.10 -1.38 -24.69
N ALA A 196 -6.24 -0.35 -25.52
CA ALA A 196 -6.30 -0.51 -26.97
C ALA A 196 -5.00 -1.09 -27.54
N ALA A 197 -3.83 -0.58 -27.12
CA ALA A 197 -2.53 -1.04 -27.59
C ALA A 197 -2.22 -2.49 -27.17
N SER A 198 -2.71 -2.92 -26.01
CA SER A 198 -2.53 -4.28 -25.50
C SER A 198 -3.66 -5.25 -25.90
N SER A 199 -4.61 -4.81 -26.73
CA SER A 199 -5.67 -5.66 -27.31
C SER A 199 -5.15 -6.50 -28.49
N ASN A 200 -4.00 -7.15 -28.29
CA ASN A 200 -3.37 -8.05 -29.26
C ASN A 200 -2.78 -9.27 -28.52
N PRO A 201 -2.42 -10.37 -29.20
CA PRO A 201 -1.94 -11.59 -28.54
C PRO A 201 -0.72 -11.37 -27.63
N LEU A 202 0.19 -10.48 -28.04
CA LEU A 202 1.36 -10.11 -27.24
C LEU A 202 0.97 -9.30 -25.99
N GLY A 203 0.02 -8.38 -26.13
CA GLY A 203 -0.52 -7.59 -25.03
C GLY A 203 -1.29 -8.43 -24.01
N TRP A 204 -1.98 -9.48 -24.44
CA TRP A 204 -2.62 -10.45 -23.54
C TRP A 204 -1.62 -11.24 -22.69
N TYR A 205 -0.44 -11.54 -23.25
CA TYR A 205 0.62 -12.23 -22.53
C TYR A 205 1.34 -11.33 -21.50
N LEU A 206 1.32 -10.00 -21.71
CA LEU A 206 1.98 -9.03 -20.84
C LEU A 206 1.10 -8.45 -19.70
N ARG A 207 -0.21 -8.74 -19.68
CA ARG A 207 -1.15 -8.33 -18.61
C ARG A 207 -1.13 -9.30 -17.43
#